data_AF-A0A952GH38-F1
#
_entry.id   AF-A0A952GH38-F1
#
_cell.length_a   1.000
_cell.length_b   1.000
_cell.length_c   1.000
_cell.angle_alpha   90.00
_cell.angle_beta   90.00
_cell.angle_gamma   90.00
#
_symmetry.space_group_name_H-M   'P 1'
#
loop_
_entity.id
_entity.type
_entity.pdbx_description
1 polymer ?
#
loop_
_entity_poly.entity_id
_entity_poly.type
_entity_poly.pdbx_seq_one_letter_code
_entity_poly.pdbx_strand_id
1 'polypeptide(L)'
;AHVGGMDLCARSFLTAAKLIEEGEYDAILTDRYAGWKTPEAQAMFNGKLSLEEIAAKAEKDAIQPQPRSGRQEKIENLLARKIYRDLQ
;
A
#
# COMPACT_ATOMS: atom_id res chain seq x y z
N ALA A 1 3.43 -24.70 -27.04
CA ALA A 1 4.07 -23.94 -25.94
C ALA A 1 3.73 -22.44 -25.97
N HIS A 2 3.79 -21.75 -27.13
CA HIS A 2 3.60 -20.29 -27.19
C HIS A 2 2.17 -19.80 -26.95
N VAL A 3 1.15 -20.44 -27.54
CA VAL A 3 -0.25 -20.00 -27.42
C VAL A 3 -0.72 -19.96 -25.97
N GLY A 4 -0.50 -21.04 -25.20
CA GLY A 4 -0.89 -21.07 -23.78
C GLY A 4 -0.15 -20.05 -22.90
N GLY A 5 1.11 -19.70 -23.25
CA GLY A 5 1.84 -18.63 -22.57
C GLY A 5 1.26 -17.25 -22.87
N MET A 6 0.90 -16.99 -24.13
CA MET A 6 0.25 -15.75 -24.54
C MET A 6 -1.11 -15.58 -23.86
N ASP A 7 -1.92 -16.64 -23.78
CA ASP A 7 -3.22 -16.61 -23.10
C ASP A 7 -3.08 -16.32 -21.60
N LEU A 8 -2.08 -16.94 -20.93
CA LEU A 8 -1.82 -16.68 -19.52
C LEU A 8 -1.41 -15.21 -19.29
N CYS A 9 -0.54 -14.66 -20.13
CA CYS A 9 -0.11 -13.26 -20.04
C CYS A 9 -1.27 -12.29 -20.28
N ALA A 10 -2.08 -12.53 -21.32
CA ALA A 10 -3.25 -11.69 -21.64
C ALA A 10 -4.24 -11.66 -20.48
N ARG A 11 -4.53 -12.82 -19.88
CA ARG A 11 -5.41 -12.92 -18.72
C ARG A 11 -4.84 -12.22 -17.49
N SER A 12 -3.56 -12.45 -17.18
CA SER A 12 -2.89 -11.81 -16.05
C SER A 12 -2.88 -10.29 -16.20
N PHE A 13 -2.69 -9.79 -17.42
CA PHE A 13 -2.76 -8.36 -17.73
C PHE A 13 -4.15 -7.78 -17.46
N LEU A 14 -5.23 -8.42 -17.92
CA LEU A 14 -6.60 -7.96 -17.69
C LEU A 14 -6.98 -7.96 -16.21
N THR A 15 -6.60 -8.99 -15.46
CA THR A 15 -6.84 -9.06 -14.02
C THR A 15 -6.05 -7.98 -13.27
N ALA A 16 -4.79 -7.74 -13.64
CA ALA A 16 -3.98 -6.68 -13.03
C ALA A 16 -4.53 -5.28 -13.33
N ALA A 17 -4.99 -5.02 -14.56
CA ALA A 17 -5.62 -3.76 -14.94
C ALA A 17 -6.86 -3.49 -14.08
N LYS A 18 -7.76 -4.48 -13.94
CA LYS A 18 -8.95 -4.37 -13.07
C LYS A 18 -8.59 -4.08 -11.61
N LEU A 19 -7.59 -4.79 -11.06
CA LEU A 19 -7.15 -4.58 -9.67
C LEU A 19 -6.70 -3.14 -9.43
N ILE A 20 -5.98 -2.55 -10.40
CA ILE A 20 -5.52 -1.16 -10.35
C ILE A 20 -6.70 -0.20 -10.49
N GLU A 21 -7.57 -0.41 -11.49
CA GLU A 21 -8.72 0.46 -11.76
C GLU A 21 -9.74 0.49 -10.61
N GLU A 22 -9.97 -0.63 -9.94
CA GLU A 22 -10.85 -0.71 -8.77
C GLU A 22 -10.21 -0.13 -7.50
N GLY A 23 -8.88 0.03 -7.47
CA GLY A 23 -8.16 0.76 -6.42
C GLY A 23 -8.20 0.14 -5.02
N GLU A 24 -8.74 -1.08 -4.85
CA GLU A 24 -8.87 -1.72 -3.54
C GLU A 24 -7.52 -1.92 -2.84
N TYR A 25 -6.48 -2.28 -3.61
CA TYR A 25 -5.12 -2.44 -3.10
C TYR A 25 -4.49 -1.08 -2.73
N ASP A 26 -4.66 -0.07 -3.58
CA ASP A 26 -4.15 1.29 -3.34
C ASP A 26 -4.81 1.95 -2.13
N ALA A 27 -6.09 1.64 -1.87
CA ALA A 27 -6.78 2.07 -0.66
C ALA A 27 -6.14 1.47 0.61
N ILE A 28 -5.74 0.19 0.57
CA ILE A 28 -5.03 -0.46 1.69
C ILE A 28 -3.68 0.22 1.95
N LEU A 29 -2.92 0.53 0.89
CA LEU A 29 -1.65 1.25 1.01
C LEU A 29 -1.84 2.68 1.53
N THR A 30 -2.85 3.39 1.01
CA THR A 30 -3.16 4.75 1.43
C THR A 30 -3.52 4.82 2.91
N ASP A 31 -4.37 3.90 3.40
CA ASP A 31 -4.72 3.76 4.82
C ASP A 31 -3.48 3.46 5.68
N ARG A 32 -2.62 2.54 5.22
CA ARG A 32 -1.41 2.15 5.94
C ARG A 32 -0.44 3.32 6.13
N TYR A 33 -0.26 4.15 5.11
CA TYR A 33 0.71 5.25 5.10
C TYR A 33 0.08 6.63 5.32
N ALA A 34 -1.20 6.71 5.73
CA ALA A 34 -1.92 7.97 5.91
C ALA A 34 -1.23 8.96 6.84
N GLY A 35 -0.55 8.48 7.90
CA GLY A 35 0.19 9.33 8.85
C GLY A 35 1.30 10.16 8.21
N TRP A 36 1.87 9.72 7.09
CA TRP A 36 2.91 10.45 6.37
C TRP A 36 2.37 11.62 5.55
N LYS A 37 1.05 11.68 5.31
CA LYS A 37 0.41 12.81 4.62
C LYS A 37 0.06 13.96 5.58
N THR A 38 0.30 13.80 6.88
CA THR A 38 0.05 14.87 7.85
C THR A 38 0.98 16.07 7.62
N PRO A 39 0.54 17.31 7.89
CA PRO A 39 1.39 18.50 7.74
C PRO A 39 2.72 18.40 8.50
N GLU A 40 2.71 17.77 9.68
CA GLU A 40 3.89 17.58 10.51
C GLU A 40 4.89 16.61 9.84
N ALA A 41 4.42 15.45 9.38
CA ALA A 41 5.27 14.50 8.66
C ALA A 41 5.80 15.09 7.35
N GLN A 42 4.99 15.88 6.65
CA GLN A 42 5.41 16.61 5.46
C GLN A 42 6.43 17.71 5.77
N ALA A 43 6.36 18.37 6.91
CA ALA A 43 7.37 19.34 7.33
C ALA A 43 8.73 18.66 7.54
N MET A 44 8.74 17.45 8.10
CA MET A 44 9.96 16.63 8.21
C MET A 44 10.54 16.30 6.83
N PHE A 45 9.73 15.77 5.90
CA PHE A 45 10.21 15.37 4.57
C PHE A 45 10.68 16.53 3.70
N ASN A 46 10.04 17.69 3.84
CA ASN A 46 10.38 18.88 3.05
C ASN A 46 11.54 19.69 3.67
N GLY A 47 12.24 19.13 4.66
CA GLY A 47 13.41 19.77 5.28
C GLY A 47 13.09 21.01 6.10
N LYS A 48 11.83 21.18 6.53
CA LYS A 48 11.40 22.31 7.37
C LYS A 48 11.68 22.08 8.85
N LEU A 49 12.12 20.88 9.22
CA LEU A 49 12.52 20.51 10.58
C LEU A 49 13.93 19.92 10.53
N SER A 50 14.78 20.34 11.47
CA SER A 50 16.09 19.74 11.67
C SER A 50 15.97 18.38 12.40
N LEU A 51 17.04 17.59 12.39
CA LEU A 51 17.07 16.32 13.11
C LEU A 51 16.95 16.54 14.63
N GLU A 52 17.51 17.64 15.15
CA GLU A 52 17.43 18.04 16.56
C GLU A 52 15.98 18.34 16.96
N GLU A 53 15.24 19.08 16.11
CA GLU A 53 13.83 19.39 16.36
C GLU A 53 12.95 18.13 16.36
N ILE A 54 13.23 17.18 15.45
CA ILE A 54 12.52 15.90 15.37
C ILE A 54 12.80 15.04 16.62
N ALA A 55 14.07 14.96 17.04
CA ALA A 55 14.46 14.19 18.23
C ALA A 55 13.83 14.77 19.51
N ALA A 56 13.92 16.09 19.70
CA ALA A 56 13.32 16.77 20.85
C ALA A 56 11.80 16.55 20.93
N LYS A 57 11.12 16.56 19.77
CA LYS A 57 9.68 16.24 19.71
C LYS A 57 9.39 14.80 20.12
N ALA A 58 10.15 13.84 19.62
CA ALA A 58 9.95 12.43 19.94
C ALA A 58 10.10 12.14 21.44
N GLU A 59 11.08 12.77 22.09
CA GLU A 59 11.30 12.69 23.54
C GLU A 59 10.18 13.38 24.32
N LYS A 60 9.85 14.63 23.96
CA LYS A 60 8.82 15.43 24.63
C LYS A 60 7.45 14.77 24.59
N ASP A 61 7.07 14.24 23.43
CA ASP A 61 5.76 13.61 23.21
C ASP A 61 5.76 12.13 23.64
N ALA A 62 6.88 11.61 24.14
CA ALA A 62 7.07 10.22 24.56
C ALA A 62 6.56 9.22 23.49
N ILE A 63 6.95 9.44 22.23
CA ILE A 63 6.41 8.69 21.09
C ILE A 63 6.77 7.21 21.21
N GLN A 64 5.73 6.36 21.25
CA GLN A 64 5.87 4.90 21.26
C GLN A 64 5.09 4.29 20.08
N PRO A 65 5.73 4.12 18.91
CA PRO A 65 5.06 3.59 17.73
C PRO A 65 4.56 2.18 17.98
N GLN A 66 3.27 1.96 17.78
CA GLN A 66 2.68 0.63 17.88
C GLN A 66 2.68 -0.05 16.51
N PRO A 67 3.12 -1.31 16.40
CA PRO A 67 3.06 -2.04 15.15
C PRO A 67 1.60 -2.19 14.71
N ARG A 68 1.35 -2.04 13.41
CA ARG A 68 0.04 -2.26 12.79
C ARG A 68 0.12 -3.44 11.84
N SER A 69 -0.88 -4.32 11.86
CA SER A 69 -0.98 -5.49 10.98
C SER A 69 -0.74 -5.11 9.51
N GLY A 70 0.02 -5.95 8.81
CA GLY A 70 0.25 -5.83 7.36
C GLY A 70 -0.95 -6.26 6.51
N ARG A 71 -1.97 -6.91 7.11
CA ARG A 71 -3.16 -7.43 6.42
C ARG A 71 -2.83 -8.34 5.21
N GLN A 72 -1.72 -9.09 5.28
CA GLN A 72 -1.25 -9.96 4.20
C GLN A 72 -2.32 -10.93 3.70
N GLU A 73 -2.93 -11.71 4.59
CA GLU A 73 -3.99 -12.66 4.23
C GLU A 73 -5.20 -11.97 3.56
N LYS A 74 -5.54 -10.74 3.97
CA LYS A 74 -6.60 -9.96 3.33
C LYS A 74 -6.22 -9.56 1.90
N ILE A 75 -4.96 -9.18 1.69
CA ILE A 75 -4.42 -8.81 0.36
C ILE A 75 -4.36 -10.06 -0.55
N GLU A 76 -3.92 -11.19 -0.04
CA GLU A 76 -3.90 -12.46 -0.79
C GLU A 76 -5.32 -12.88 -1.18
N ASN A 77 -6.29 -12.78 -0.25
CA ASN A 77 -7.69 -13.06 -0.54
C ASN A 77 -8.30 -12.07 -1.56
N LEU A 78 -7.90 -10.79 -1.55
CA LEU A 78 -8.28 -9.83 -2.57
C LEU A 78 -7.80 -10.28 -3.96
N LEU A 79 -6.51 -10.62 -4.07
CA LEU A 79 -5.92 -11.08 -5.32
C LEU A 79 -6.58 -12.36 -5.83
N ALA A 80 -6.78 -13.35 -4.97
CA ALA A 80 -7.45 -14.59 -5.32
C ALA A 80 -8.86 -14.33 -5.89
N ARG A 81 -9.66 -13.47 -5.24
CA ARG A 81 -11.00 -13.12 -5.75
C ARG A 81 -10.95 -12.47 -7.13
N LYS A 82 -9.97 -11.62 -7.43
CA LYS A 82 -9.84 -11.02 -8.77
C LYS A 82 -9.50 -12.06 -9.83
N ILE A 83 -8.60 -12.99 -9.51
CA ILE A 83 -8.21 -14.09 -10.42
C ILE A 83 -9.40 -15.02 -10.72
N TYR A 84 -10.19 -15.38 -9.71
CA TYR A 84 -11.30 -16.33 -9.88
C TYR A 84 -12.57 -15.73 -10.46
N ARG A 85 -12.82 -14.42 -10.27
CA ARG A 85 -13.98 -13.75 -10.87
C ARG A 85 -13.90 -13.71 -12.40
N ASP A 86 -12.68 -13.62 -12.94
CA ASP A 86 -12.44 -13.60 -14.39
C ASP A 86 -12.47 -14.99 -15.05
N LEU A 87 -12.73 -16.05 -14.28
CA LEU A 87 -12.88 -17.43 -14.77
C LEU A 87 -14.35 -17.83 -15.05
N GLN A 88 -15.31 -17.03 -14.60
CA GLN A 88 -16.75 -17.19 -14.87
C GLN A 88 -17.21 -16.23 -15.97
#